data_AF-A0A1X7SMY2-F1
#
_entry.id   AF-A0A1X7SMY2-F1
#
_cell.length_a   1.000
_cell.length_b   1.000
_cell.length_c   1.000
_cell.angle_alpha   90.00
_cell.angle_beta   90.00
_cell.angle_gamma   90.00
#
_symmetry.space_group_name_H-M   'P 1'
#
loop_
_entity.id
_entity.type
_entity.pdbx_description
1 polymer ?
#
loop_
_entity_poly.entity_id
_entity_poly.type
_entity_poly.pdbx_seq_one_letter_code
_entity_poly.pdbx_strand_id
1 'polypeptide(L)'
;MAGPVGRLGPFNPEHDDWTLYCERVDFYYIGNGADTYKTLRCLLVPEAPTYKSYEELKKKLEDHFAPKRSQIYYLSEFYRCIRKPHMSVAEYMSRLRLLAKDCGFGGQLDVMLKDRLICGINDTAIRKRQLSEGDDLTLYSMPHPWS
;
A
#
# COMPACT_ATOMS: atom_id res chain seq x y z
N MET A 1 -7.36 -9.18 30.14
CA MET A 1 -7.49 -8.42 28.87
C MET A 1 -6.09 -8.07 28.43
N ALA A 2 -5.63 -8.62 27.31
CA ALA A 2 -4.32 -8.31 26.76
C ALA A 2 -4.33 -6.86 26.25
N GLY A 3 -3.54 -5.98 26.87
CA GLY A 3 -3.30 -4.64 26.35
C GLY A 3 -2.59 -4.72 24.99
N PRO A 4 -2.76 -3.71 24.11
CA PRO A 4 -2.19 -3.76 22.77
C PRO A 4 -0.68 -3.71 22.90
N VAL A 5 -0.01 -4.82 22.57
CA VAL A 5 1.43 -4.87 22.36
C VAL A 5 1.77 -3.78 21.33
N GLY A 6 2.60 -2.79 21.70
CA GLY A 6 3.18 -1.84 20.75
C GLY A 6 2.83 -0.35 20.89
N ARG A 7 2.24 0.14 22.00
CA ARG A 7 2.17 1.59 22.26
C ARG A 7 2.97 1.98 23.50
N LEU A 8 3.99 2.82 23.31
CA LEU A 8 4.70 3.51 24.37
C LEU A 8 4.20 4.96 24.43
N GLY A 9 3.66 5.37 25.58
CA GLY A 9 3.23 6.76 25.82
C GLY A 9 4.40 7.68 26.17
N PRO A 10 4.21 9.02 26.15
CA PRO A 10 5.21 9.97 26.63
C PRO A 10 5.45 9.79 28.14
N PHE A 11 6.66 10.12 28.60
CA PHE A 11 7.02 10.09 30.02
C PHE A 11 6.19 11.08 30.82
N ASN A 12 5.58 10.62 31.93
CA ASN A 12 4.90 11.45 32.91
C ASN A 12 5.65 11.41 34.26
N PRO A 13 6.31 12.49 34.69
CA PRO A 13 7.08 12.50 35.94
C PRO A 13 6.23 12.32 37.22
N GLU A 14 4.91 12.50 37.16
CA GLU A 14 4.02 12.30 38.31
C GLU A 14 3.61 10.83 38.49
N HIS A 15 3.76 10.01 37.45
CA HIS A 15 3.20 8.66 37.39
C HIS A 15 4.18 7.59 36.90
N ASP A 16 5.24 7.99 36.20
CA ASP A 16 6.27 7.10 35.67
C ASP A 16 7.57 7.25 36.45
N ASP A 17 8.18 6.12 36.77
CA ASP A 17 9.60 6.08 37.14
C ASP A 17 10.46 6.20 35.89
N TRP A 18 11.47 7.08 35.94
CA TRP A 18 12.34 7.34 34.78
C TRP A 18 13.12 6.11 34.35
N THR A 19 13.60 5.29 35.30
CA THR A 19 14.39 4.08 35.00
C THR A 19 13.52 3.03 34.33
N LEU A 20 12.32 2.78 34.87
CA LEU A 20 11.35 1.84 34.29
C LEU A 20 10.80 2.34 32.95
N TYR A 21 10.68 3.65 32.77
CA TYR A 21 10.33 4.25 31.49
C TYR A 21 11.43 3.98 30.45
N CYS A 22 12.71 4.19 30.79
CA CYS A 22 13.84 3.86 29.94
C CYS A 22 13.88 2.36 29.59
N GLU A 23 13.67 1.46 30.54
CA GLU A 23 13.61 0.01 30.26
C GLU A 23 12.46 -0.32 29.29
N ARG A 24 11.28 0.29 29.44
CA ARG A 24 10.16 0.12 28.51
C ARG A 24 10.47 0.66 27.11
N VAL A 25 11.19 1.78 27.01
CA VAL A 25 11.70 2.33 25.76
C VAL A 25 12.67 1.34 25.11
N ASP A 26 13.60 0.77 25.87
CA ASP A 26 14.58 -0.20 25.39
C ASP A 26 13.91 -1.49 24.92
N PHE A 27 12.96 -2.04 25.69
CA PHE A 27 12.15 -3.19 25.26
C PHE A 27 11.30 -2.88 24.02
N TYR A 28 10.81 -1.65 23.86
CA TYR A 28 10.09 -1.23 22.66
C TYR A 28 11.03 -1.17 21.44
N TYR A 29 12.25 -0.64 21.59
CA TYR A 29 13.24 -0.61 20.51
C TYR A 29 13.78 -2.01 20.19
N ILE A 30 14.03 -2.85 21.19
CA ILE A 30 14.46 -4.25 21.01
C ILE A 30 13.33 -5.06 20.33
N GLY A 31 12.08 -4.89 20.77
CA GLY A 31 10.91 -5.55 20.21
C GLY A 31 10.55 -5.09 18.78
N ASN A 32 10.86 -3.85 18.41
CA ASN A 32 10.74 -3.33 17.04
C ASN A 32 12.06 -3.38 16.24
N GLY A 33 13.05 -4.11 16.77
CA GLY A 33 14.36 -4.32 16.17
C GLY A 33 15.35 -3.18 16.44
N ALA A 34 16.37 -3.45 17.25
CA ALA A 34 17.55 -2.61 17.42
C ALA A 34 18.19 -2.20 16.06
N ASP A 35 17.99 -3.01 15.02
CA ASP A 35 18.42 -2.75 13.65
C ASP A 35 17.70 -1.55 13.01
N THR A 36 16.44 -1.27 13.37
CA THR A 36 15.68 -0.14 12.82
C THR A 36 16.25 1.19 13.31
N TYR A 37 16.57 1.31 14.60
CA TYR A 37 17.21 2.52 15.14
C TYR A 37 18.64 2.70 14.61
N LYS A 38 19.42 1.61 14.51
CA LYS A 38 20.75 1.63 13.89
C LYS A 38 20.68 2.10 12.43
N THR A 39 19.74 1.56 11.66
CA THR A 39 19.46 1.95 10.27
C THR A 39 19.06 3.42 10.20
N LEU A 40 18.14 3.88 11.05
CA LEU A 40 17.74 5.29 11.12
C LEU A 40 18.94 6.20 11.40
N ARG A 41 19.80 5.82 12.35
CA ARG A 41 21.03 6.54 12.66
C ARG A 41 21.99 6.62 11.48
N CYS A 42 22.15 5.52 10.74
CA CYS A 42 22.95 5.49 9.51
C CYS A 42 22.37 6.39 8.42
N LEU A 43 21.03 6.43 8.26
CA LEU A 43 20.34 7.24 7.25
C LEU A 43 20.38 8.75 7.51
N LEU A 44 20.77 9.17 8.72
CA LEU A 44 20.73 10.56 9.16
C LEU A 44 22.12 11.20 9.34
N VAL A 45 23.21 10.44 9.19
CA VAL A 45 24.59 10.98 9.31
C VAL A 45 24.76 12.20 8.40
N PRO A 46 25.30 13.33 8.91
CA PRO A 46 25.95 13.52 10.22
C PRO A 46 25.01 13.93 11.37
N GLU A 47 23.72 14.13 11.12
CA GLU A 47 22.77 14.65 12.09
C GLU A 47 22.24 13.54 13.04
N ALA A 48 21.94 13.92 14.28
CA ALA A 48 21.30 13.00 15.22
C ALA A 48 19.77 12.96 15.01
N PRO A 49 19.10 11.80 15.19
CA PRO A 49 17.64 11.68 15.07
C PRO A 49 16.88 12.66 15.96
N THR A 50 17.46 13.09 17.08
CA THR A 50 16.90 14.08 18.01
C THR A 50 16.71 15.47 17.41
N TYR A 51 17.38 15.78 16.29
CA TYR A 51 17.21 17.05 15.58
C TYR A 51 16.15 17.00 14.47
N LYS A 52 15.53 15.84 14.23
CA LYS A 52 14.49 15.67 13.22
C LYS A 52 13.13 15.51 13.87
N SER A 53 12.11 16.00 13.20
CA SER A 53 10.72 15.73 13.57
C SER A 53 10.37 14.25 13.35
N TYR A 54 9.33 13.79 14.04
CA TYR A 54 8.79 12.45 13.86
C TYR A 54 8.46 12.15 12.38
N GLU A 55 7.86 13.10 11.66
CA GLU A 55 7.50 12.93 10.25
C GLU A 55 8.73 12.74 9.35
N GLU A 56 9.84 13.44 9.62
CA GLU A 56 11.09 13.26 8.89
C GLU A 56 11.72 11.89 9.17
N LEU A 57 11.71 11.44 10.43
CA LEU A 57 12.24 10.14 10.82
C LEU A 57 11.42 9.00 10.20
N LYS A 58 10.09 9.10 10.26
CA LYS A 58 9.15 8.16 9.66
C LYS A 58 9.36 8.08 8.15
N LYS A 59 9.43 9.22 7.46
CA LYS A 59 9.67 9.26 6.02
C LYS A 59 10.98 8.59 5.62
N LYS A 60 12.07 8.81 6.39
CA LYS A 60 13.36 8.14 6.13
C LYS A 60 13.27 6.63 6.25
N LEU A 61 12.52 6.13 7.23
CA LEU A 61 12.29 4.69 7.39
C LEU A 61 11.39 4.15 6.27
N GLU A 62 10.34 4.88 5.89
CA GLU A 62 9.46 4.51 4.76
C GLU A 62 10.25 4.42 3.46
N ASP A 63 11.09 5.41 3.14
CA ASP A 63 11.92 5.41 1.94
C ASP A 63 12.91 4.24 1.90
N HIS A 64 13.40 3.80 3.07
CA HIS A 64 14.37 2.70 3.19
C HIS A 64 13.72 1.31 3.15
N PHE A 65 12.68 1.08 3.95
CA PHE A 65 12.05 -0.23 4.10
C PHE A 65 10.91 -0.48 3.11
N ALA A 66 10.30 0.58 2.60
CA ALA A 66 9.24 0.54 1.61
C ALA A 66 9.56 1.49 0.44
N PRO A 67 10.72 1.33 -0.23
CA PRO A 67 11.12 2.22 -1.30
C PRO A 67 10.01 2.25 -2.36
N LYS A 68 9.58 3.47 -2.69
CA LYS A 68 8.56 3.66 -3.72
C LYS A 68 9.06 3.03 -5.01
N ARG A 69 8.36 2.01 -5.49
CA ARG A 69 8.73 1.35 -6.75
C ARG A 69 8.53 2.32 -7.91
N SER A 70 9.26 2.11 -9.00
CA SER A 70 9.11 2.96 -10.18
C SER A 70 7.71 2.83 -10.77
N GLN A 71 7.21 3.88 -11.43
CA GLN A 71 5.93 3.81 -12.15
C GLN A 71 5.91 2.66 -13.16
N ILE A 72 7.04 2.39 -13.82
CA ILE A 72 7.21 1.28 -14.76
C ILE A 72 6.96 -0.08 -14.08
N TYR A 73 7.39 -0.25 -12.82
CA TYR A 73 7.09 -1.47 -12.07
C TYR A 73 5.58 -1.68 -11.92
N TYR A 74 4.85 -0.65 -11.47
CA TYR A 74 3.40 -0.76 -11.28
C TYR A 74 2.65 -0.99 -12.59
N LEU A 75 3.06 -0.31 -13.67
CA LEU A 75 2.55 -0.56 -15.02
C LEU A 75 2.77 -2.02 -15.43
N SER A 76 3.96 -2.56 -15.19
CA SER A 76 4.25 -3.97 -15.54
C SER A 76 3.33 -4.94 -14.79
N GLU A 77 3.09 -4.72 -13.50
CA GLU A 77 2.20 -5.56 -12.70
C GLU A 77 0.73 -5.42 -13.11
N PHE A 78 0.30 -4.21 -13.45
CA PHE A 78 -1.02 -3.95 -14.01
C PHE A 78 -1.23 -4.70 -15.32
N TYR A 79 -0.30 -4.59 -16.28
CA TYR A 79 -0.38 -5.25 -17.58
C TYR A 79 -0.17 -6.76 -17.54
N ARG A 80 0.48 -7.29 -16.50
CA ARG A 80 0.59 -8.74 -16.27
C ARG A 80 -0.63 -9.31 -15.55
N CYS A 81 -1.51 -8.47 -14.99
CA CYS A 81 -2.66 -8.94 -14.24
C CYS A 81 -3.68 -9.60 -15.18
N ILE A 82 -3.97 -10.88 -14.94
CA ILE A 82 -4.98 -11.67 -15.65
C ILE A 82 -5.98 -12.25 -14.65
N ARG A 83 -7.23 -12.43 -15.09
CA ARG A 83 -8.26 -13.07 -14.27
C ARG A 83 -7.91 -14.54 -14.05
N LYS A 84 -7.93 -15.00 -12.80
CA LYS A 84 -7.78 -16.42 -12.48
C LYS A 84 -9.07 -17.19 -12.81
N PRO A 85 -9.02 -18.49 -13.14
CA PRO A 85 -10.21 -19.27 -13.52
C PRO A 85 -11.38 -19.22 -12.50
N HIS A 86 -11.07 -19.15 -11.20
CA HIS A 86 -12.04 -19.12 -10.11
C HIS A 86 -12.34 -17.71 -9.57
N MET A 87 -11.81 -16.67 -10.21
CA MET A 87 -11.99 -15.28 -9.79
C MET A 87 -13.17 -14.66 -10.54
N SER A 88 -14.07 -14.02 -9.81
CA SER A 88 -15.17 -13.25 -10.40
C SER A 88 -14.65 -12.03 -11.17
N VAL A 89 -15.48 -11.47 -12.06
CA VAL A 89 -15.14 -10.24 -12.79
C VAL A 89 -15.00 -9.05 -11.83
N ALA A 90 -15.81 -8.99 -10.77
CA ALA A 90 -15.78 -7.93 -9.76
C ALA A 90 -14.51 -7.95 -8.91
N GLU A 91 -14.07 -9.14 -8.48
CA GLU A 91 -12.79 -9.31 -7.78
C GLU A 91 -11.61 -8.93 -8.68
N TYR A 92 -11.69 -9.30 -9.96
CA TYR A 92 -10.66 -8.94 -10.92
C TYR A 92 -10.58 -7.42 -11.13
N MET A 93 -11.71 -6.75 -11.32
CA MET A 93 -11.78 -5.29 -11.42
C MET A 93 -11.23 -4.60 -10.16
N SER A 94 -11.61 -5.08 -8.97
CA SER A 94 -11.08 -4.56 -7.70
C SER A 94 -9.56 -4.66 -7.63
N ARG A 95 -8.99 -5.78 -8.10
CA ARG A 95 -7.54 -5.98 -8.17
C ARG A 95 -6.87 -5.05 -9.19
N LEU A 96 -7.49 -4.82 -10.35
CA LEU A 96 -6.99 -3.87 -11.34
C LEU A 96 -6.96 -2.45 -10.79
N ARG A 97 -8.02 -2.01 -10.09
CA ARG A 97 -8.07 -0.70 -9.43
C ARG A 97 -6.96 -0.53 -8.39
N LEU A 98 -6.70 -1.57 -7.60
CA LEU A 98 -5.62 -1.55 -6.61
C LEU A 98 -4.24 -1.37 -7.27
N LEU A 99 -3.98 -2.08 -8.38
CA LEU A 99 -2.72 -1.98 -9.12
C LEU A 99 -2.58 -0.65 -9.86
N ALA A 100 -3.69 -0.08 -10.34
CA ALA A 100 -3.71 1.18 -11.08
C ALA A 100 -3.35 2.40 -10.23
N LYS A 101 -3.48 2.33 -8.89
CA LYS A 101 -3.26 3.43 -7.95
C LYS A 101 -1.93 4.15 -8.19
N ASP A 102 -0.85 3.38 -8.40
CA ASP A 102 0.51 3.89 -8.54
C ASP A 102 1.01 3.91 -10.00
N CYS A 103 0.12 3.63 -10.97
CA CYS A 103 0.46 3.60 -12.40
C CYS A 103 0.50 4.97 -13.07
N GLY A 104 -0.07 6.01 -12.44
CA GLY A 104 -0.04 7.37 -12.96
C GLY A 104 -0.96 7.61 -14.18
N PHE A 105 -2.07 6.87 -14.30
CA PHE A 105 -2.99 6.99 -15.44
C PHE A 105 -3.77 8.31 -15.51
N GLY A 106 -3.90 9.03 -14.39
CA GLY A 106 -4.64 10.31 -14.36
C GLY A 106 -6.05 10.19 -14.94
N GLY A 107 -6.41 11.11 -15.84
CA GLY A 107 -7.72 11.12 -16.51
C GLY A 107 -8.00 9.93 -17.43
N GLN A 108 -7.01 9.07 -17.70
CA GLN A 108 -7.18 7.87 -18.52
C GLN A 108 -7.46 6.60 -17.69
N LEU A 109 -7.60 6.71 -16.36
CA LEU A 109 -7.77 5.56 -15.47
C LEU A 109 -8.87 4.61 -15.94
N ASP A 110 -10.06 5.13 -16.24
CA ASP A 110 -11.20 4.30 -16.65
C ASP A 110 -10.95 3.58 -17.97
N VAL A 111 -10.27 4.24 -18.91
CA VAL A 111 -9.90 3.65 -20.20
C VAL A 111 -8.91 2.51 -19.99
N MET A 112 -7.88 2.72 -19.17
CA MET A 112 -6.86 1.70 -18.88
C MET A 112 -7.43 0.50 -18.12
N LEU A 113 -8.35 0.74 -17.19
CA LEU A 113 -9.05 -0.33 -16.47
C LEU A 113 -9.88 -1.20 -17.41
N LYS A 114 -10.61 -0.60 -18.36
CA LYS A 114 -11.38 -1.34 -19.37
C LYS A 114 -10.49 -2.12 -20.32
N ASP A 115 -9.46 -1.48 -20.87
CA ASP A 115 -8.48 -2.12 -21.75
C ASP A 115 -7.92 -3.39 -21.10
N ARG A 116 -7.47 -3.24 -19.85
CA ARG A 116 -6.90 -4.36 -19.10
C ARG A 116 -7.92 -5.41 -18.73
N LEU A 117 -9.14 -5.02 -18.36
CA LEU A 117 -10.24 -5.94 -18.08
C LEU A 117 -10.49 -6.86 -19.29
N ILE A 118 -10.66 -6.27 -20.48
CA ILE A 118 -10.93 -7.02 -21.72
C ILE A 118 -9.75 -7.92 -22.08
N CYS A 119 -8.53 -7.39 -22.03
CA CYS A 119 -7.31 -8.12 -22.36
C CYS A 119 -7.01 -9.27 -21.40
N GLY A 120 -7.31 -9.10 -20.12
CA GLY A 120 -6.98 -10.07 -19.07
C GLY A 120 -8.11 -11.03 -18.68
N ILE A 121 -9.32 -10.87 -19.24
CA ILE A 121 -10.39 -11.87 -19.12
C ILE A 121 -10.05 -13.08 -19.98
N ASN A 122 -9.98 -14.25 -19.35
CA ASN A 122 -9.76 -15.56 -19.95
C ASN A 122 -11.05 -16.28 -20.37
N ASP A 123 -12.17 -15.56 -20.46
CA ASP A 123 -13.48 -16.08 -20.86
C ASP A 123 -13.95 -15.40 -22.14
N THR A 124 -14.09 -16.21 -23.20
CA THR A 124 -14.44 -15.70 -24.53
C THR A 124 -15.87 -15.17 -24.61
N ALA A 125 -16.80 -15.68 -23.81
CA ALA A 125 -18.18 -15.20 -23.81
C ALA A 125 -18.28 -13.84 -23.11
N ILE A 126 -17.63 -13.71 -21.95
CA ILE A 126 -17.56 -12.43 -21.23
C ILE A 126 -16.82 -11.39 -22.07
N ARG A 127 -15.70 -11.77 -22.70
CA ARG A 127 -14.95 -10.87 -23.59
C ARG A 127 -15.81 -10.37 -24.75
N LYS A 128 -16.55 -11.25 -25.43
CA LYS A 128 -17.44 -10.86 -26.55
C LYS A 128 -18.53 -9.89 -26.09
N ARG A 129 -19.15 -10.13 -24.93
CA ARG A 129 -20.15 -9.23 -24.36
C ARG A 129 -19.58 -7.83 -24.10
N GLN A 130 -18.41 -7.75 -23.46
CA GLN A 130 -17.75 -6.48 -23.17
C GLN A 130 -17.37 -5.72 -24.46
N LEU A 131 -16.94 -6.42 -25.50
CA LEU A 131 -16.64 -5.81 -26.80
C LEU A 131 -17.90 -5.34 -27.55
N SER A 132 -19.05 -5.98 -27.34
CA SER A 132 -20.31 -5.60 -27.99
C SER A 132 -21.00 -4.39 -27.36
N GLU A 133 -20.61 -4.00 -26.15
CA GLU A 133 -21.22 -2.87 -25.41
C GLU A 133 -20.67 -1.49 -25.88
N GLY A 134 -19.74 -1.44 -26.84
CA GLY A 134 -19.32 -0.22 -27.57
C GLY A 134 -18.43 0.76 -26.77
N ASP A 135 -18.09 1.90 -27.38
CA ASP A 135 -17.23 2.95 -26.77
C ASP A 135 -17.87 3.65 -25.55
N ASP A 136 -19.18 3.50 -25.36
CA ASP A 136 -19.99 4.24 -24.38
C ASP A 136 -20.05 3.57 -22.99
N LEU A 137 -19.19 2.59 -22.78
CA LEU A 137 -19.17 1.70 -21.61
C LEU A 137 -18.65 2.42 -20.36
N THR A 138 -19.27 3.47 -19.85
CA THR A 138 -18.87 4.02 -18.54
C THR A 138 -18.80 2.88 -17.52
N LEU A 139 -17.79 2.84 -16.64
CA LEU A 139 -17.65 1.77 -15.63
C LEU A 139 -18.87 1.68 -14.68
N TYR A 140 -19.79 2.65 -14.78
CA TYR A 140 -21.06 2.76 -14.09
C TYR A 140 -22.26 2.15 -14.85
N SER A 141 -22.12 1.85 -16.15
CA SER A 141 -23.19 1.35 -17.01
C SER A 141 -23.30 -0.18 -17.10
N MET A 142 -22.42 -0.92 -16.41
CA MET A 142 -22.60 -2.37 -16.29
C MET A 142 -23.92 -2.65 -15.56
N PRO A 143 -24.86 -3.42 -16.15
CA PRO A 143 -26.14 -3.70 -15.52
C PRO A 143 -25.86 -4.37 -14.17
N HIS A 144 -26.46 -3.87 -13.09
CA HIS A 144 -26.43 -4.50 -11.79
C HIS A 144 -27.21 -5.83 -11.85
N PRO A 145 -26.52 -6.96 -11.63
CA PRO A 145 -27.07 -8.00 -10.77
C PRO A 145 -26.10 -8.40 -9.65
N TRP A 146 -25.18 -7.52 -9.25
CA TRP A 146 -24.05 -7.84 -8.37
C TRP A 146 -23.94 -6.91 -7.15
N SER A 147 -25.04 -6.77 -6.39
CA SER A 147 -25.05 -6.31 -5.00
C SER A 147 -25.05 -7.50 -4.05
#